data_AF-A0A0N5A850-F1
#
_entry.id   AF-A0A0N5A850-F1
#
_cell.length_a   1.000
_cell.length_b   1.000
_cell.length_c   1.000
_cell.angle_alpha   90.00
_cell.angle_beta   90.00
_cell.angle_gamma   90.00
#
_symmetry.space_group_name_H-M   'P 1'
#
loop_
_entity.id
_entity.type
_entity.pdbx_description
1 polymer ?
#
loop_
_entity_poly.entity_id
_entity_poly.type
_entity_poly.pdbx_seq_one_letter_code
_entity_poly.pdbx_strand_id
1 'polypeptide(L)'
;MIIAVILAISLFVTAESNAADCEQPTNECNGTILTCCDSNFRMALGINSKCLINMSIFTAGHEMFVDPECLRNEIEVLYASGDLNGIFSVCSEFYKFQTCLGNSFKECTSPRWQIKNGVSYQQAELYATVFAQFNFACGAGLDTYINEDKCMSSLFKSNSDRLKKCRNEFYNNIAANPAMKCIYLEQLTACYEKPFKDNCGVEAGWWGCEYERIGISLFYPECSPKCTGQFLCTRKLTHSETPSKDFTA
;
A
#
# COMPACT_ATOMS: atom_id res chain seq x y z
N MET A 1 49.69 -29.30 37.76
CA MET A 1 48.96 -28.29 38.55
C MET A 1 48.31 -27.31 37.58
N ILE A 2 46.98 -27.46 37.46
CA ILE A 2 45.91 -26.58 36.96
C ILE A 2 46.28 -25.42 36.01
N ILE A 3 45.87 -25.58 34.74
CA ILE A 3 45.68 -24.50 33.75
C ILE A 3 44.25 -23.96 33.94
N ALA A 4 44.11 -22.67 34.23
CA ALA A 4 42.81 -22.01 34.34
C ALA A 4 42.36 -21.51 32.95
N VAL A 5 41.23 -22.02 32.47
CA VAL A 5 40.55 -21.53 31.27
C VAL A 5 39.50 -20.51 31.70
N ILE A 6 39.71 -19.24 31.35
CA ILE A 6 38.72 -18.17 31.54
C ILE A 6 37.85 -18.14 30.29
N LEU A 7 36.60 -18.59 30.42
CA LEU A 7 35.56 -18.49 29.39
C LEU A 7 34.88 -17.12 29.55
N ALA A 8 35.14 -16.20 28.62
CA ALA A 8 34.40 -14.95 28.50
C ALA A 8 33.08 -15.24 27.78
N ILE A 9 31.97 -15.14 28.51
CA ILE A 9 30.61 -15.19 27.94
C ILE A 9 30.23 -13.76 27.56
N SER A 10 30.26 -13.47 26.26
CA SER A 10 29.74 -12.23 25.70
C SER A 10 28.21 -12.30 25.69
N LEU A 11 27.55 -11.62 26.63
CA LEU A 11 26.11 -11.37 26.57
C LEU A 11 25.84 -10.35 25.44
N PHE A 12 25.42 -10.86 24.28
CA PHE A 12 24.75 -10.04 23.28
C PHE A 12 23.34 -9.74 23.81
N VAL A 13 23.16 -8.54 24.37
CA VAL A 13 21.82 -7.97 24.57
C VAL A 13 21.36 -7.49 23.19
N THR A 14 20.54 -8.30 22.52
CA THR A 14 19.74 -7.81 21.40
C THR A 14 18.66 -6.91 21.98
N ALA A 15 18.69 -5.62 21.64
CA ALA A 15 17.59 -4.70 21.91
C ALA A 15 16.39 -5.14 21.06
N GLU A 16 15.52 -5.97 21.62
CA GLU A 16 14.18 -6.19 21.07
C GLU A 16 13.40 -4.89 21.27
N SER A 17 12.99 -4.26 20.17
CA SER A 17 11.99 -3.20 20.21
C SER A 17 10.72 -3.79 20.81
N ASN A 18 10.28 -3.28 21.96
CA ASN A 18 9.06 -3.71 22.64
C ASN A 18 7.83 -3.43 21.75
N ALA A 19 7.50 -4.36 20.85
CA ALA A 19 6.14 -4.45 20.33
C ALA A 19 5.25 -4.89 21.48
N ALA A 20 4.12 -4.22 21.71
CA ALA A 20 3.17 -4.69 22.70
C ALA A 20 2.60 -6.04 22.23
N ASP A 21 2.60 -7.06 23.08
CA ASP A 21 1.95 -8.33 22.76
C ASP A 21 0.44 -8.09 22.64
N CYS A 22 -0.06 -8.00 21.41
CA CYS A 22 -1.48 -7.88 21.14
C CYS A 22 -2.19 -9.19 21.46
N GLU A 23 -3.46 -9.09 21.86
CA GLU A 23 -4.32 -10.27 21.98
C GLU A 23 -4.37 -11.06 20.67
N GLN A 24 -4.56 -12.37 20.78
CA GLN A 24 -4.58 -13.25 19.61
C GLN A 24 -5.77 -12.92 18.70
N PRO A 25 -5.56 -12.91 17.36
CA PRO A 25 -6.62 -12.57 16.42
C PRO A 25 -7.79 -13.55 16.48
N THR A 26 -9.00 -13.00 16.41
CA THR A 26 -10.23 -13.78 16.23
C THR A 26 -10.58 -13.94 14.74
N ASN A 27 -11.60 -14.73 14.43
CA ASN A 27 -12.10 -14.83 13.04
C ASN A 27 -12.90 -13.60 12.60
N GLU A 28 -13.37 -12.79 13.55
CA GLU A 28 -14.07 -11.54 13.32
C GLU A 28 -13.16 -10.37 13.73
N CYS A 29 -13.33 -9.22 13.09
CA CYS A 29 -12.57 -8.03 13.45
C CYS A 29 -12.98 -7.45 14.81
N ASN A 30 -12.01 -7.36 15.72
CA ASN A 30 -12.13 -6.76 17.03
C ASN A 30 -11.41 -5.40 17.07
N GLY A 31 -12.10 -4.37 17.57
CA GLY A 31 -11.55 -3.02 17.67
C GLY A 31 -10.29 -2.92 18.53
N THR A 32 -10.25 -3.58 19.68
CA THR A 32 -9.08 -3.56 20.58
C THR A 32 -7.85 -4.18 19.91
N ILE A 33 -8.02 -5.33 19.25
CA ILE A 33 -6.92 -6.02 18.54
C ILE A 33 -6.40 -5.14 17.40
N LEU A 34 -7.31 -4.60 16.58
CA LEU A 34 -6.92 -3.73 15.47
C LEU A 34 -6.18 -2.47 15.94
N THR A 35 -6.58 -1.85 17.07
CA THR A 35 -5.88 -0.68 17.62
C THR A 35 -4.47 -1.06 18.06
N CYS A 36 -4.31 -2.21 18.71
CA CYS A 36 -3.01 -2.69 19.14
C CYS A 36 -2.09 -2.99 17.95
N CYS A 37 -2.60 -3.76 16.96
CA CYS A 37 -1.83 -4.11 15.76
C CYS A 37 -1.42 -2.86 14.97
N ASP A 38 -2.34 -1.89 14.79
CA ASP A 38 -2.08 -0.62 14.11
C ASP A 38 -1.04 0.22 14.87
N SER A 39 -1.15 0.31 16.20
CA SER A 39 -0.17 1.01 17.03
C SER A 39 1.23 0.42 16.88
N ASN A 40 1.36 -0.91 16.96
CA ASN A 40 2.63 -1.59 16.74
C ASN A 40 3.22 -1.32 15.35
N PHE A 41 2.38 -1.40 14.31
CA PHE A 41 2.76 -1.09 12.93
C PHE A 41 3.32 0.34 12.81
N ARG A 42 2.59 1.33 13.34
CA ARG A 42 3.02 2.73 13.29
C ARG A 42 4.26 3.02 14.14
N MET A 43 4.37 2.40 15.32
CA MET A 43 5.56 2.54 16.18
C MET A 43 6.80 1.99 15.49
N ALA A 44 6.70 0.82 14.88
CA ALA A 44 7.82 0.19 14.18
C ALA A 44 8.30 1.02 12.97
N LEU A 45 7.39 1.75 12.32
CA LEU A 45 7.72 2.67 11.23
C LEU A 45 8.11 4.09 11.69
N GLY A 46 8.06 4.39 12.99
CA GLY A 46 8.38 5.71 13.52
C GLY A 46 7.35 6.80 13.17
N ILE A 47 6.10 6.42 12.88
CA ILE A 47 5.01 7.32 12.48
C ILE A 47 3.90 7.42 13.54
N ASN A 48 4.08 6.83 14.72
CA ASN A 48 3.06 6.77 15.78
C ASN A 48 2.58 8.14 16.30
N SER A 49 3.45 9.14 16.33
CA SER A 49 3.13 10.52 16.75
C SER A 49 2.64 11.40 15.61
N LYS A 50 2.75 10.90 14.37
CA LYS A 50 2.30 11.55 13.15
C LYS A 50 0.94 10.95 12.80
N CYS A 51 0.03 11.73 12.24
CA CYS A 51 -1.30 11.24 11.82
C CYS A 51 -2.30 10.88 12.93
N LEU A 52 -2.02 11.23 14.20
CA LEU A 52 -3.07 11.28 15.21
C LEU A 52 -4.03 12.41 14.85
N ILE A 53 -5.27 12.07 14.50
CA ILE A 53 -6.30 13.09 14.35
C ILE A 53 -6.58 13.61 15.75
N ASN A 54 -6.31 14.89 15.98
CA ASN A 54 -6.66 15.57 17.22
C ASN A 54 -8.18 15.77 17.23
N MET A 55 -8.94 14.71 17.49
CA MET A 55 -10.40 14.82 17.47
C MET A 55 -11.03 13.90 18.50
N SER A 56 -11.37 14.54 19.61
CA SER A 56 -12.42 14.26 20.58
C SER A 56 -13.81 14.07 19.95
N ILE A 57 -13.91 13.50 18.75
CA ILE A 57 -15.13 13.14 18.05
C ILE A 57 -14.96 11.66 17.70
N PHE A 58 -15.23 10.76 18.64
CA PHE A 58 -16.02 9.55 18.37
C PHE A 58 -16.39 8.86 19.68
N THR A 59 -17.70 8.85 19.91
CA THR A 59 -18.42 8.22 21.00
C THR A 59 -18.46 6.70 20.80
N ALA A 60 -17.36 5.99 21.09
CA ALA A 60 -17.38 4.51 21.22
C ALA A 60 -16.13 3.90 21.91
N GLY A 61 -15.20 4.67 22.48
CA GLY A 61 -14.10 4.10 23.27
C GLY A 61 -13.06 3.28 22.49
N HIS A 62 -12.90 3.54 21.19
CA HIS A 62 -11.88 2.90 20.34
C HIS A 62 -10.98 3.98 19.72
N GLU A 63 -9.73 4.07 20.16
CA GLU A 63 -8.70 5.01 19.67
C GLU A 63 -8.12 4.57 18.31
N MET A 64 -8.96 4.33 17.32
CA MET A 64 -8.51 4.14 15.94
C MET A 64 -8.93 5.32 15.12
N PHE A 65 -8.06 6.32 14.96
CA PHE A 65 -8.13 7.17 13.78
C PHE A 65 -6.75 7.67 13.43
N VAL A 66 -6.08 6.89 12.58
CA VAL A 66 -5.05 7.40 11.69
C VAL A 66 -5.80 8.04 10.54
N ASP A 67 -5.57 9.33 10.27
CA ASP A 67 -6.01 9.94 9.01
C ASP A 67 -5.41 9.11 7.86
N PRO A 68 -6.21 8.40 7.05
CA PRO A 68 -5.68 7.50 6.02
C PRO A 68 -4.81 8.24 5.00
N GLU A 69 -5.15 9.49 4.68
CA GLU A 69 -4.31 10.30 3.80
C GLU A 69 -2.98 10.66 4.47
N CYS A 70 -3.00 10.96 5.78
CA CYS A 70 -1.76 11.16 6.52
C CYS A 70 -0.92 9.88 6.58
N LEU A 71 -1.51 8.72 6.90
CA LEU A 71 -0.82 7.42 6.91
C LEU A 71 -0.12 7.18 5.59
N ARG A 72 -0.87 7.36 4.51
CA ARG A 72 -0.36 7.21 3.16
C ARG A 72 0.81 8.15 2.89
N ASN A 73 0.69 9.44 3.24
CA ASN A 73 1.77 10.41 3.02
C ASN A 73 3.04 10.05 3.80
N GLU A 74 2.93 9.59 5.06
CA GLU A 74 4.09 9.18 5.84
C GLU A 74 4.75 7.91 5.27
N ILE A 75 3.96 6.97 4.75
CA ILE A 75 4.48 5.79 4.06
C ILE A 75 5.17 6.17 2.74
N GLU A 76 4.60 7.10 1.97
CA GLU A 76 5.24 7.65 0.76
C GLU A 76 6.54 8.41 1.09
N VAL A 77 6.65 9.02 2.28
CA VAL A 77 7.91 9.61 2.78
C VAL A 77 8.96 8.51 3.08
N LEU A 78 8.55 7.36 3.60
CA LEU A 78 9.46 6.23 3.78
C LEU A 78 9.94 5.68 2.44
N TYR A 79 9.06 5.58 1.43
CA TYR A 79 9.45 5.28 0.05
C TYR A 79 10.43 6.33 -0.51
N ALA A 80 10.30 7.59 -0.11
CA ALA A 80 11.18 8.68 -0.56
C ALA A 80 12.58 8.69 0.08
N SER A 81 12.87 7.78 1.02
CA SER A 81 14.14 7.77 1.78
C SER A 81 15.38 7.47 0.93
N GLY A 82 15.21 6.91 -0.28
CA GLY A 82 16.28 6.80 -1.28
C GLY A 82 17.08 5.51 -1.23
N ASP A 83 16.62 4.50 -0.49
CA ASP A 83 17.17 3.16 -0.48
C ASP A 83 16.06 2.10 -0.45
N LEU A 84 16.44 0.84 -0.73
CA LEU A 84 15.54 -0.31 -0.59
C LEU A 84 15.01 -0.50 0.84
N ASN A 85 15.67 0.09 1.85
CA ASN A 85 15.25 -0.06 3.25
C ASN A 85 13.90 0.61 3.49
N GLY A 86 13.58 1.70 2.79
CA GLY A 86 12.28 2.36 2.87
C GLY A 86 11.11 1.41 2.60
N ILE A 87 11.05 0.86 1.38
CA ILE A 87 9.98 -0.06 1.00
C ILE A 87 10.04 -1.38 1.78
N PHE A 88 11.22 -1.94 2.03
CA PHE A 88 11.33 -3.19 2.80
C PHE A 88 10.91 -3.04 4.26
N SER A 89 11.17 -1.89 4.89
CA SER A 89 10.69 -1.61 6.25
C SER A 89 9.16 -1.56 6.25
N VAL A 90 8.56 -0.82 5.32
CA VAL A 90 7.09 -0.76 5.17
C VAL A 90 6.50 -2.15 4.97
N CYS A 91 7.08 -2.96 4.07
CA CYS A 91 6.55 -4.28 3.76
C CYS A 91 6.76 -5.29 4.88
N SER A 92 7.89 -5.24 5.58
CA SER A 92 8.15 -6.04 6.79
C SER A 92 7.09 -5.76 7.85
N GLU A 93 6.89 -4.49 8.19
CA GLU A 93 5.94 -4.12 9.25
C GLU A 93 4.50 -4.33 8.82
N PHE A 94 4.18 -4.14 7.53
CA PHE A 94 2.85 -4.44 6.99
C PHE A 94 2.52 -5.94 7.06
N TYR A 95 3.49 -6.81 6.78
CA TYR A 95 3.32 -8.25 6.94
C TYR A 95 3.07 -8.64 8.41
N LYS A 96 3.77 -8.00 9.36
CA LYS A 96 3.50 -8.20 10.80
C LYS A 96 2.11 -7.70 11.19
N PHE A 97 1.66 -6.57 10.64
CA PHE A 97 0.29 -6.07 10.83
C PHE A 97 -0.76 -7.07 10.31
N GLN A 98 -0.57 -7.61 9.10
CA GLN A 98 -1.43 -8.65 8.54
C GLN A 98 -1.45 -9.90 9.44
N THR A 99 -0.28 -10.32 9.92
CA THR A 99 -0.13 -11.50 10.79
C THR A 99 -0.78 -11.28 12.16
N CYS A 100 -0.64 -10.07 12.73
CA CYS A 100 -1.25 -9.68 14.00
C CYS A 100 -2.78 -9.79 13.96
N LEU A 101 -3.39 -9.40 12.82
CA LEU A 101 -4.83 -9.49 12.60
C LEU A 101 -5.29 -10.86 12.12
N GLY A 102 -4.39 -11.69 11.59
CA GLY A 102 -4.70 -13.03 11.08
C GLY A 102 -5.87 -13.03 10.10
N ASN A 103 -6.84 -13.92 10.34
CA ASN A 103 -8.02 -14.06 9.49
C ASN A 103 -8.93 -12.81 9.49
N SER A 104 -8.87 -11.99 10.55
CA SER A 104 -9.69 -10.79 10.67
C SER A 104 -9.18 -9.62 9.82
N PHE A 105 -7.96 -9.70 9.25
CA PHE A 105 -7.34 -8.62 8.48
C PHE A 105 -8.28 -8.03 7.42
N LYS A 106 -8.86 -8.90 6.58
CA LYS A 106 -9.75 -8.47 5.48
C LYS A 106 -11.00 -7.75 5.98
N GLU A 107 -11.55 -8.17 7.11
CA GLU A 107 -12.72 -7.51 7.71
C GLU A 107 -12.31 -6.18 8.35
N CYS A 108 -11.22 -6.16 9.11
CA CYS A 108 -10.70 -4.98 9.79
C CYS A 108 -10.31 -3.85 8.83
N THR A 109 -9.72 -4.18 7.69
CA THR A 109 -9.40 -3.19 6.65
C THR A 109 -10.55 -2.95 5.67
N SER A 110 -11.75 -3.51 5.92
CA SER A 110 -12.90 -3.31 5.04
C SER A 110 -13.63 -1.99 5.34
N PRO A 111 -14.14 -1.31 4.31
CA PRO A 111 -14.98 -0.13 4.50
C PRO A 111 -16.22 -0.43 5.34
N ARG A 112 -16.78 -1.64 5.17
CA ARG A 112 -17.99 -2.08 5.87
C ARG A 112 -17.81 -2.08 7.38
N TRP A 113 -16.72 -2.65 7.88
CA TRP A 113 -16.46 -2.71 9.31
C TRP A 113 -16.21 -1.31 9.88
N GLN A 114 -15.45 -0.49 9.16
CA GLN A 114 -15.18 0.91 9.54
C GLN A 114 -16.50 1.70 9.68
N ILE A 115 -17.38 1.66 8.66
CA ILE A 115 -18.68 2.35 8.69
C ILE A 115 -19.55 1.86 9.85
N LYS A 116 -19.60 0.53 10.10
CA LYS A 116 -20.36 -0.05 11.22
C LYS A 116 -19.90 0.48 12.58
N ASN A 117 -18.62 0.86 12.69
CA ASN A 117 -18.00 1.40 13.90
C ASN A 117 -17.92 2.94 13.90
N GLY A 118 -18.72 3.62 13.08
CA GLY A 118 -18.90 5.07 13.12
C GLY A 118 -18.02 5.87 12.17
N VAL A 119 -17.09 5.24 11.43
CA VAL A 119 -16.27 5.95 10.44
C VAL A 119 -17.15 6.48 9.30
N SER A 120 -16.90 7.71 8.85
CA SER A 120 -17.61 8.25 7.68
C SER A 120 -17.31 7.41 6.43
N TYR A 121 -18.24 7.36 5.48
CA TYR A 121 -18.08 6.60 4.25
C TYR A 121 -16.76 6.93 3.53
N GLN A 122 -16.47 8.22 3.33
CA GLN A 122 -15.24 8.67 2.67
C GLN A 122 -13.97 8.24 3.40
N GLN A 123 -13.93 8.34 4.73
CA GLN A 123 -12.77 7.92 5.52
C GLN A 123 -12.58 6.39 5.49
N ALA A 124 -13.67 5.64 5.50
CA ALA A 124 -13.66 4.20 5.35
C ALA A 124 -13.16 3.75 3.96
N GLU A 125 -13.54 4.47 2.89
CA GLU A 125 -13.04 4.22 1.54
C GLU A 125 -11.54 4.49 1.44
N LEU A 126 -11.07 5.61 1.98
CA LEU A 126 -9.66 5.99 2.01
C LEU A 126 -8.84 4.96 2.79
N TYR A 127 -9.32 4.54 3.96
CA TYR A 127 -8.63 3.53 4.78
C TYR A 127 -8.41 2.21 4.02
N ALA A 128 -9.47 1.68 3.41
CA ALA A 128 -9.36 0.45 2.64
C ALA A 128 -8.53 0.61 1.35
N THR A 129 -8.60 1.79 0.72
CA THR A 129 -7.75 2.17 -0.41
C THR A 129 -6.29 2.02 -0.02
N VAL A 130 -5.85 2.71 1.03
CA VAL A 130 -4.45 2.75 1.49
C VAL A 130 -3.89 1.35 1.75
N PHE A 131 -4.65 0.48 2.44
CA PHE A 131 -4.21 -0.90 2.66
C PHE A 131 -4.16 -1.77 1.40
N ALA A 132 -5.04 -1.52 0.41
CA ALA A 132 -4.95 -2.16 -0.89
C ALA A 132 -3.69 -1.71 -1.65
N GLN A 133 -3.30 -0.43 -1.54
CA GLN A 133 -2.09 0.10 -2.13
C GLN A 133 -0.83 -0.51 -1.50
N PHE A 134 -0.80 -0.68 -0.17
CA PHE A 134 0.31 -1.34 0.52
C PHE A 134 0.42 -2.80 0.13
N ASN A 135 -0.73 -3.51 0.06
CA ASN A 135 -0.75 -4.89 -0.40
C ASN A 135 -0.25 -5.04 -1.86
N PHE A 136 -0.50 -4.06 -2.73
CA PHE A 136 0.10 -4.02 -4.05
C PHE A 136 1.61 -3.75 -3.99
N ALA A 137 2.02 -2.65 -3.34
CA ALA A 137 3.42 -2.23 -3.27
C ALA A 137 4.34 -3.30 -2.66
N CYS A 138 3.84 -4.05 -1.67
CA CYS A 138 4.56 -5.13 -0.99
C CYS A 138 4.32 -6.52 -1.59
N GLY A 139 3.46 -6.62 -2.60
CA GLY A 139 3.16 -7.85 -3.32
C GLY A 139 3.52 -7.71 -4.78
N ALA A 140 2.50 -7.66 -5.64
CA ALA A 140 2.66 -7.65 -7.10
C ALA A 140 3.49 -6.47 -7.65
N GLY A 141 3.56 -5.36 -6.93
CA GLY A 141 4.34 -4.18 -7.31
C GLY A 141 5.77 -4.16 -6.77
N LEU A 142 6.15 -5.07 -5.86
CA LEU A 142 7.43 -4.99 -5.15
C LEU A 142 8.61 -5.14 -6.12
N ASP A 143 8.58 -6.16 -6.97
CA ASP A 143 9.65 -6.45 -7.92
C ASP A 143 9.90 -5.27 -8.88
N THR A 144 8.84 -4.62 -9.35
CA THR A 144 8.97 -3.42 -10.19
C THR A 144 9.58 -2.26 -9.42
N TYR A 145 9.16 -2.05 -8.17
CA TYR A 145 9.71 -0.98 -7.35
C TYR A 145 11.20 -1.18 -7.08
N ILE A 146 11.62 -2.37 -6.67
CA ILE A 146 13.03 -2.62 -6.30
C ILE A 146 13.98 -2.55 -7.50
N ASN A 147 13.49 -2.80 -8.72
CA ASN A 147 14.27 -2.68 -9.94
C ASN A 147 14.55 -1.21 -10.31
N GLU A 148 13.68 -0.29 -9.89
CA GLU A 148 13.77 1.15 -10.18
C GLU A 148 13.88 1.99 -8.89
N ASP A 149 14.36 1.37 -7.80
CA ASP A 149 14.26 1.87 -6.42
C ASP A 149 14.75 3.31 -6.26
N LYS A 150 15.94 3.60 -6.76
CA LYS A 150 16.56 4.94 -6.67
C LYS A 150 15.74 5.99 -7.39
N CYS A 151 15.23 5.66 -8.58
CA CYS A 151 14.45 6.60 -9.37
C CYS A 151 13.07 6.83 -8.73
N MET A 152 12.38 5.76 -8.38
CA MET A 152 11.04 5.82 -7.77
C MET A 152 11.07 6.50 -6.40
N SER A 153 12.08 6.22 -5.57
CA SER A 153 12.28 6.90 -4.29
C SER A 153 12.49 8.40 -4.48
N SER A 154 13.36 8.79 -5.42
CA SER A 154 13.58 10.21 -5.74
C SER A 154 12.30 10.87 -6.25
N LEU A 155 11.47 10.14 -6.99
CA LEU A 155 10.21 10.64 -7.53
C LEU A 155 9.20 10.92 -6.42
N PHE A 156 9.04 10.02 -5.46
CA PHE A 156 8.18 10.26 -4.28
C PHE A 156 8.61 11.53 -3.54
N LYS A 157 9.92 11.78 -3.45
CA LYS A 157 10.45 13.01 -2.86
C LYS A 157 10.12 14.27 -3.68
N SER A 158 10.27 14.22 -5.01
CA SER A 158 10.15 15.39 -5.87
C SER A 158 8.74 15.70 -6.36
N ASN A 159 7.83 14.71 -6.33
CA ASN A 159 6.48 14.82 -6.87
C ASN A 159 5.38 14.63 -5.82
N SER A 160 5.69 14.56 -4.52
CA SER A 160 4.69 14.37 -3.45
C SER A 160 3.48 15.31 -3.57
N ASP A 161 3.70 16.61 -3.78
CA ASP A 161 2.62 17.60 -3.96
C ASP A 161 1.78 17.34 -5.21
N ARG A 162 2.42 16.90 -6.30
CA ARG A 162 1.73 16.54 -7.54
C ARG A 162 0.86 15.31 -7.34
N LEU A 163 1.39 14.26 -6.71
CA LEU A 163 0.66 13.02 -6.43
C LEU A 163 -0.53 13.28 -5.51
N LYS A 164 -0.34 14.09 -4.45
CA LYS A 164 -1.42 14.55 -3.57
C LYS A 164 -2.48 15.36 -4.33
N LYS A 165 -2.06 16.24 -5.23
CA LYS A 165 -2.98 17.02 -6.08
C LYS A 165 -3.82 16.12 -6.98
N CYS A 166 -3.25 15.09 -7.60
CA CYS A 166 -4.00 14.12 -8.41
C CYS A 166 -5.18 13.51 -7.62
N ARG A 167 -4.94 13.12 -6.35
CA ARG A 167 -5.98 12.54 -5.47
C ARG A 167 -7.06 13.56 -5.11
N ASN A 168 -6.63 14.75 -4.70
CA ASN A 168 -7.57 15.82 -4.35
C ASN A 168 -8.48 16.18 -5.54
N GLU A 169 -7.92 16.26 -6.75
CA GLU A 169 -8.69 16.50 -7.97
C GLU A 169 -9.69 15.37 -8.23
N PHE A 170 -9.29 14.10 -8.07
CA PHE A 170 -10.21 12.97 -8.17
C PHE A 170 -11.40 13.10 -7.21
N TYR A 171 -11.13 13.26 -5.90
CA TYR A 171 -12.19 13.35 -4.89
C TYR A 171 -13.10 14.58 -5.09
N ASN A 172 -12.54 15.72 -5.47
CA ASN A 172 -13.33 16.92 -5.78
C ASN A 172 -14.22 16.71 -7.01
N ASN A 173 -13.69 16.06 -8.05
CA ASN A 173 -14.41 15.83 -9.29
C ASN A 173 -15.55 14.82 -9.12
N ILE A 174 -15.34 13.72 -8.38
CA ILE A 174 -16.42 12.76 -8.09
C ILE A 174 -17.51 13.38 -7.20
N ALA A 175 -17.14 14.27 -6.27
CA ALA A 175 -18.10 14.98 -5.43
C ALA A 175 -18.97 15.94 -6.26
N ALA A 176 -18.38 16.61 -7.26
CA ALA A 176 -19.09 17.51 -8.15
C ALA A 176 -19.92 16.79 -9.21
N ASN A 177 -19.42 15.68 -9.77
CA ASN A 177 -20.11 14.93 -10.82
C ASN A 177 -19.87 13.41 -10.71
N PRO A 178 -20.62 12.70 -9.84
CA PRO A 178 -20.44 11.27 -9.61
C PRO A 178 -20.65 10.40 -10.86
N ALA A 179 -21.42 10.86 -11.85
CA ALA A 179 -21.68 10.12 -13.09
C ALA A 179 -20.42 9.95 -13.95
N MET A 180 -19.42 10.83 -13.77
CA MET A 180 -18.16 10.84 -14.52
C MET A 180 -17.01 10.12 -13.80
N LYS A 181 -17.31 9.37 -12.73
CA LYS A 181 -16.32 8.65 -11.89
C LYS A 181 -15.29 7.82 -12.68
N CYS A 182 -15.67 7.14 -13.76
CA CYS A 182 -14.72 6.33 -14.53
C CYS A 182 -13.72 7.20 -15.31
N ILE A 183 -14.18 8.34 -15.83
CA ILE A 183 -13.29 9.31 -16.50
C ILE A 183 -12.34 9.95 -15.47
N TYR A 184 -12.84 10.27 -14.27
CA TYR A 184 -11.97 10.81 -13.22
C TYR A 184 -10.96 9.78 -12.70
N LEU A 185 -11.32 8.49 -12.66
CA LEU A 185 -10.39 7.44 -12.32
C LEU A 185 -9.31 7.25 -13.41
N GLU A 186 -9.67 7.32 -14.69
CA GLU A 186 -8.69 7.35 -15.79
C GLU A 186 -7.74 8.55 -15.65
N GLN A 187 -8.26 9.73 -15.31
CA GLN A 187 -7.43 10.91 -15.06
C GLN A 187 -6.51 10.74 -13.85
N LEU A 188 -7.01 10.18 -12.74
CA LEU A 188 -6.21 9.90 -11.54
C LEU A 188 -5.05 8.96 -11.86
N THR A 189 -5.36 7.81 -12.47
CA THR A 189 -4.35 6.80 -12.81
C THR A 189 -3.32 7.33 -13.80
N ALA A 190 -3.73 8.12 -14.82
CA ALA A 190 -2.80 8.78 -15.74
C ALA A 190 -1.95 9.87 -15.05
N CYS A 191 -2.51 10.58 -14.06
CA CYS A 191 -1.80 11.59 -13.29
C CYS A 191 -0.66 10.99 -12.47
N TYR A 192 -0.84 9.76 -11.97
CA TYR A 192 0.19 8.96 -11.32
C TYR A 192 1.13 8.27 -12.29
N GLU A 193 0.63 7.66 -13.38
CA GLU A 193 1.48 6.98 -14.38
C GLU A 193 2.55 7.93 -14.91
N LYS A 194 2.14 9.15 -15.28
CA LYS A 194 2.97 10.10 -16.02
C LYS A 194 4.32 10.40 -15.36
N PRO A 195 4.41 10.88 -14.10
CA PRO A 195 5.70 11.17 -13.49
C PRO A 195 6.58 9.93 -13.39
N PHE A 196 6.02 8.76 -13.08
CA PHE A 196 6.83 7.54 -12.97
C PHE A 196 7.35 7.08 -14.33
N LYS A 197 6.51 7.14 -15.35
CA LYS A 197 6.87 6.82 -16.73
C LYS A 197 7.93 7.75 -17.31
N ASP A 198 7.72 9.05 -17.14
CA ASP A 198 8.59 10.08 -17.72
C ASP A 198 10.00 10.09 -17.08
N ASN A 199 10.12 9.68 -15.82
CA ASN A 199 11.40 9.73 -15.09
C ASN A 199 12.08 8.37 -14.93
N CYS A 200 11.30 7.28 -14.77
CA CYS A 200 11.80 5.96 -14.38
C CYS A 200 11.42 4.85 -15.37
N GLY A 201 10.77 5.19 -16.50
CA GLY A 201 10.45 4.22 -17.55
C GLY A 201 9.09 3.54 -17.41
N VAL A 202 8.76 2.71 -18.40
CA VAL A 202 7.38 2.19 -18.59
C VAL A 202 6.91 1.32 -17.43
N GLU A 203 7.78 0.52 -16.83
CA GLU A 203 7.40 -0.34 -15.70
C GLU A 203 7.10 0.47 -14.43
N ALA A 204 7.89 1.50 -14.15
CA ALA A 204 7.56 2.43 -13.08
C ALA A 204 6.24 3.17 -13.35
N GLY A 205 5.99 3.54 -14.60
CA GLY A 205 4.70 4.09 -15.03
C GLY A 205 3.53 3.17 -14.71
N TRP A 206 3.63 1.90 -15.09
CA TRP A 206 2.65 0.87 -14.74
C TRP A 206 2.47 0.76 -13.23
N TRP A 207 3.57 0.75 -12.46
CA TRP A 207 3.52 0.69 -11.01
C TRP A 207 2.73 1.86 -10.43
N GLY A 208 3.01 3.09 -10.85
CA GLY A 208 2.30 4.28 -10.38
C GLY A 208 0.80 4.25 -10.72
N CYS A 209 0.46 3.76 -11.91
CA CYS A 209 -0.93 3.57 -12.33
C CYS A 209 -1.66 2.53 -11.45
N GLU A 210 -1.07 1.35 -11.28
CA GLU A 210 -1.68 0.26 -10.49
C GLU A 210 -1.78 0.61 -9.01
N TYR A 211 -0.79 1.33 -8.48
CA TYR A 211 -0.77 1.82 -7.11
C TYR A 211 -2.03 2.61 -6.79
N GLU A 212 -2.50 3.51 -7.66
CA GLU A 212 -3.80 4.18 -7.45
C GLU A 212 -5.00 3.33 -7.82
N ARG A 213 -4.92 2.62 -8.94
CA ARG A 213 -6.05 1.89 -9.49
C ARG A 213 -6.61 0.88 -8.48
N ILE A 214 -5.73 0.15 -7.80
CA ILE A 214 -6.14 -1.01 -7.00
C ILE A 214 -7.10 -0.64 -5.87
N GLY A 215 -6.87 0.48 -5.18
CA GLY A 215 -7.71 0.90 -4.06
C GLY A 215 -9.03 1.49 -4.53
N ILE A 216 -9.02 2.31 -5.59
CA ILE A 216 -10.23 2.95 -6.10
C ILE A 216 -11.15 1.95 -6.83
N SER A 217 -10.59 0.93 -7.49
CA SER A 217 -11.36 -0.16 -8.12
C SER A 217 -12.16 -1.00 -7.12
N LEU A 218 -11.89 -0.93 -5.81
CA LEU A 218 -12.73 -1.57 -4.79
C LEU A 218 -14.13 -0.94 -4.70
N PHE A 219 -14.25 0.33 -5.06
CA PHE A 219 -15.47 1.13 -4.93
C PHE A 219 -16.17 1.39 -6.26
N TYR A 220 -15.40 1.38 -7.35
CA TYR A 220 -15.90 1.54 -8.70
C TYR A 220 -15.47 0.36 -9.59
N PRO A 221 -15.93 -0.88 -9.28
CA PRO A 221 -15.56 -2.08 -10.03
C PRO A 221 -16.04 -2.04 -11.49
N GLU A 222 -17.03 -1.21 -11.82
CA GLU A 222 -17.49 -0.96 -13.17
C GLU A 222 -16.49 -0.16 -14.02
N CYS A 223 -15.55 0.55 -13.39
CA CYS A 223 -14.53 1.31 -14.08
C CYS A 223 -13.30 0.43 -14.35
N SER A 224 -12.80 0.44 -15.58
CA SER A 224 -11.65 -0.38 -16.01
C SER A 224 -10.54 0.48 -16.64
N PRO A 225 -9.93 1.43 -15.90
CA PRO A 225 -8.76 2.15 -16.39
C PRO A 225 -7.64 1.15 -16.72
N LYS A 226 -6.91 1.38 -17.81
CA LYS A 226 -5.86 0.49 -18.28
C LYS A 226 -4.50 1.00 -17.81
N CYS A 227 -3.83 0.24 -16.96
CA CYS A 227 -2.42 0.44 -16.65
C CYS A 227 -1.58 -0.40 -17.60
N THR A 228 -0.75 0.24 -18.42
CA THR A 228 0.06 -0.47 -19.43
C THR A 228 1.52 -0.53 -18.97
N GLY A 229 2.00 -1.73 -18.65
CA GLY A 229 3.43 -2.03 -18.41
C GLY A 229 4.10 -2.63 -19.65
N GLN A 230 5.42 -2.78 -19.59
CA GLN A 230 6.20 -3.46 -20.62
C GLN A 230 6.38 -4.97 -20.34
N PHE A 231 5.72 -5.50 -19.30
CA PHE A 231 5.46 -6.93 -19.14
C PHE A 231 4.54 -7.42 -20.25
N LEU A 232 5.19 -7.68 -21.37
CA LEU A 232 4.76 -8.52 -22.46
C LEU A 232 4.51 -9.94 -21.91
N CYS A 233 3.33 -10.16 -21.35
CA CYS A 233 2.59 -11.37 -21.69
C CYS A 233 2.07 -11.29 -23.14
N THR A 234 2.86 -10.76 -24.09
CA THR A 234 2.78 -11.30 -25.44
C THR A 234 3.45 -12.66 -25.34
N ARG A 235 2.63 -13.67 -25.06
CA ARG A 235 2.83 -14.96 -25.72
C ARG A 235 3.01 -14.59 -27.19
N LYS A 236 4.23 -14.63 -27.70
CA LYS A 236 4.46 -14.64 -29.14
C LYS A 236 3.63 -15.80 -29.66
N LEU A 237 2.42 -15.53 -30.13
CA LEU A 237 1.79 -16.39 -31.09
C LEU A 237 2.62 -16.20 -32.35
N THR A 238 3.73 -16.94 -32.45
CA THR A 238 4.32 -17.25 -33.74
C THR A 238 3.34 -18.17 -34.46
N HIS A 239 2.24 -17.61 -34.97
CA HIS A 239 1.59 -18.18 -36.13
C HIS A 239 2.30 -17.61 -37.35
N SER A 240 3.39 -18.27 -37.73
CA SER A 240 3.73 -18.39 -39.14
C SER A 240 2.75 -19.38 -39.74
N GLU A 241 1.56 -18.92 -40.11
CA GLU A 241 0.75 -19.65 -41.08
C GLU A 241 1.36 -19.39 -42.46
N THR A 242 2.28 -20.26 -42.86
CA THR A 242 2.52 -20.49 -44.28
C THR A 242 1.39 -21.35 -44.83
N PRO A 243 0.72 -20.96 -45.92
CA PRO A 243 -0.29 -21.80 -46.54
C PRO A 243 0.41 -22.96 -47.26
N SER A 244 0.30 -24.18 -46.72
CA SER A 244 0.68 -25.38 -47.47
C SER A 244 -0.39 -25.67 -48.51
N LYS A 245 -0.01 -25.43 -49.77
CA LYS A 245 -0.69 -26.01 -50.93
C LYS A 245 -0.59 -27.55 -50.88
N ASP A 246 -1.61 -28.16 -51.47
CA ASP A 246 -1.65 -29.51 -52.04
C ASP A 246 -1.64 -30.69 -51.06
N PHE A 247 -2.78 -31.40 -51.02
CA PHE A 247 -2.78 -32.84 -51.24
C PHE A 247 -4.16 -33.29 -51.75
N THR A 248 -4.24 -33.46 -53.07
CA THR A 248 -5.15 -34.40 -53.73
C THR A 248 -4.42 -35.73 -53.90
N ALA A 249 -4.98 -36.80 -53.36
CA ALA A 249 -5.03 -38.15 -53.93
C ALA A 249 -6.02 -38.97 -53.09
#